data_AF-A0AAA9S5M0-F1
#
_entry.id   AF-A0AAA9S5M0-F1
#
_cell.length_a   1.000
_cell.length_b   1.000
_cell.length_c   1.000
_cell.angle_alpha   90.00
_cell.angle_beta   90.00
_cell.angle_gamma   90.00
#
_symmetry.space_group_name_H-M   'P 1'
#
loop_
_entity.id
_entity.type
_entity.pdbx_description
1 polymer ?
#
loop_
_entity_poly.entity_id
_entity_poly.type
_entity_poly.pdbx_seq_one_letter_code
_entity_poly.pdbx_strand_id
1 'polypeptide(L)'
;MFKLVLGKAEEPEIKLPTSTGSLKNQESSRKTSISALFYCDCVDHNKLWEILEEMGIPDHLTCLLRSLYTGQKATVRTGHGTTDWFQIGKGVHQGCILSPCLFNFYAEYIMRNAGLEETQAGIKIAGRNINNLRYADDTTLMAESEKKLKSLLMKVEVESEKVGLKLNIQKT
;
A
#
# COMPACT_ATOMS: atom_id res chain seq x y z
N MET A 1 19.36 -3.64 -13.04
CA MET A 1 20.30 -3.07 -12.05
C MET A 1 19.61 -1.84 -11.47
N PHE A 2 18.97 -1.97 -10.30
CA PHE A 2 18.30 -0.85 -9.64
C PHE A 2 19.23 -0.25 -8.58
N LYS A 3 19.45 1.06 -8.64
CA LYS A 3 20.34 1.83 -7.75
C LYS A 3 19.45 2.61 -6.80
N LEU A 4 19.46 2.26 -5.52
CA LEU A 4 18.80 3.03 -4.45
C LEU A 4 19.78 4.10 -3.96
N VAL A 5 19.43 5.37 -4.14
CA VAL A 5 20.13 6.52 -3.55
C VAL A 5 19.23 7.08 -2.47
N LEU A 6 19.64 6.96 -1.21
CA LEU A 6 18.95 7.56 -0.06
C LEU A 6 19.42 9.02 0.09
N GLY A 7 18.62 9.95 -0.44
CA GLY A 7 18.70 11.37 -0.11
C GLY A 7 17.89 11.67 1.15
N LYS A 8 18.41 12.54 2.03
CA LYS A 8 17.75 12.99 3.26
C LYS A 8 16.37 13.57 2.97
N ALA A 9 15.39 13.22 3.81
CA ALA A 9 14.02 13.72 3.72
C ALA A 9 13.95 15.17 4.24
N GLU A 10 13.67 16.12 3.36
CA GLU A 10 12.99 17.37 3.70
C GLU A 10 11.48 17.13 3.61
N GLU A 11 10.72 17.61 4.60
CA GLU A 11 9.26 17.57 4.59
C GLU A 11 8.70 18.44 3.45
N PRO A 12 7.81 17.91 2.57
CA PRO A 12 7.17 18.75 1.56
C PRO A 12 5.93 19.42 2.15
N GLU A 13 5.97 20.75 2.27
CA GLU A 13 4.76 21.57 2.41
C GLU A 13 3.82 21.32 1.21
N ILE A 14 2.58 20.89 1.49
CA ILE A 14 1.55 20.69 0.48
C ILE A 14 0.97 22.05 0.08
N LYS A 15 1.38 22.60 -1.07
CA LYS A 15 0.72 23.76 -1.70
C LYS A 15 -0.27 23.31 -2.77
N LEU A 16 -1.55 23.65 -2.56
CA LEU A 16 -2.63 23.55 -3.56
C LEU A 16 -2.57 24.76 -4.52
N PRO A 17 -2.89 24.60 -5.82
CA PRO A 17 -2.88 25.71 -6.77
C PRO A 17 -4.06 26.67 -6.52
N THR A 18 -3.75 27.95 -6.33
CA THR A 18 -4.70 29.07 -6.36
C THR A 18 -5.08 29.35 -7.81
N SER A 19 -6.35 29.14 -8.19
CA SER A 19 -6.81 29.36 -9.55
C SER A 19 -7.09 30.85 -9.83
N THR A 20 -6.29 31.46 -10.70
CA THR A 20 -6.71 32.62 -11.51
C THR A 20 -6.52 32.25 -12.97
N GLY A 21 -7.63 32.05 -13.70
CA GLY A 21 -7.59 31.78 -15.13
C GLY A 21 -8.78 30.95 -15.63
N SER A 22 -9.72 31.64 -16.25
CA SER A 22 -11.00 31.16 -16.80
C SER A 22 -10.87 29.98 -17.77
N LEU A 23 -11.73 28.96 -17.61
CA LEU A 23 -12.10 28.03 -18.68
C LEU A 23 -13.58 27.66 -18.53
N LYS A 24 -14.36 28.12 -19.53
CA LYS A 24 -15.80 28.02 -19.65
C LYS A 24 -16.25 26.56 -19.85
N ASN A 25 -17.31 26.21 -19.12
CA ASN A 25 -18.38 25.25 -19.43
C ASN A 25 -18.06 24.08 -20.38
N GLN A 26 -17.65 22.96 -19.78
CA GLN A 26 -18.11 21.63 -20.16
C GLN A 26 -18.27 20.80 -18.87
N GLU A 27 -19.49 20.70 -18.37
CA GLU A 27 -19.88 19.73 -17.33
C GLU A 27 -19.87 18.32 -17.94
N SER A 28 -18.69 17.75 -18.14
CA SER A 28 -18.50 16.31 -18.28
C SER A 28 -17.95 15.81 -16.96
N SER A 29 -18.68 14.90 -16.31
CA SER A 29 -18.40 14.35 -14.97
C SER A 29 -16.96 13.84 -14.88
N ARG A 30 -16.02 14.68 -14.38
CA ARG A 30 -14.62 14.29 -14.14
C ARG A 30 -14.58 13.37 -12.93
N LYS A 31 -14.77 12.07 -13.17
CA LYS A 31 -14.45 11.01 -12.19
C LYS A 31 -12.98 11.19 -11.80
N THR A 32 -12.73 11.37 -10.50
CA THR A 32 -11.37 11.63 -9.99
C THR A 32 -10.79 10.33 -9.44
N SER A 33 -9.56 10.00 -9.82
CA SER A 33 -8.83 8.82 -9.36
C SER A 33 -7.42 9.20 -8.92
N ILE A 34 -6.86 8.44 -7.97
CA ILE A 34 -5.46 8.53 -7.55
C ILE A 34 -4.90 7.12 -7.47
N SER A 35 -3.68 6.94 -7.97
CA SER A 35 -2.94 5.69 -7.85
C SER A 35 -1.93 5.80 -6.71
N ALA A 36 -1.85 4.76 -5.90
CA ALA A 36 -0.94 4.64 -4.77
C ALA A 36 -0.25 3.28 -4.82
N LEU A 37 1.04 3.29 -4.51
CA LEU A 37 1.84 2.08 -4.44
C LEU A 37 2.10 1.68 -3.00
N PHE A 38 1.94 0.38 -2.73
CA PHE A 38 2.32 -0.27 -1.48
C PHE A 38 3.62 -1.05 -1.64
N TYR A 39 4.59 -0.83 -0.77
CA TYR A 39 5.87 -1.53 -0.89
C TYR A 39 5.87 -2.86 -0.14
N CYS A 40 6.04 -3.97 -0.88
CA CYS A 40 6.12 -5.30 -0.27
C CYS A 40 7.35 -5.47 0.63
N ASP A 41 8.41 -4.69 0.41
CA ASP A 41 9.63 -4.68 1.22
C ASP A 41 9.42 -4.01 2.60
N CYS A 42 8.30 -3.31 2.80
CA CYS A 42 7.97 -2.63 4.06
C CYS A 42 7.12 -3.48 5.02
N VAL A 43 6.69 -4.68 4.61
CA VAL A 43 5.85 -5.57 5.43
C VAL A 43 6.58 -5.93 6.72
N ASP A 44 5.99 -5.58 7.86
CA ASP A 44 6.52 -5.94 9.18
C ASP A 44 6.11 -7.37 9.53
N HIS A 45 7.07 -8.23 9.86
CA HIS A 45 6.78 -9.65 10.12
C HIS A 45 5.90 -9.85 11.34
N ASN A 46 6.09 -9.06 12.41
CA ASN A 46 5.28 -9.21 13.61
C ASN A 46 3.82 -8.84 13.32
N LYS A 47 3.61 -7.74 12.59
CA LYS A 47 2.27 -7.33 12.14
C LYS A 47 1.64 -8.32 11.18
N LEU A 48 2.43 -8.91 10.27
CA LEU A 48 1.93 -9.93 9.36
C LEU A 48 1.35 -11.12 10.13
N TRP A 49 1.99 -11.60 11.19
CA TRP A 49 1.46 -12.72 11.96
C TRP A 49 0.18 -12.37 12.70
N GLU A 50 0.12 -11.20 13.33
CA GLU A 50 -1.10 -10.69 13.97
C GLU A 50 -2.27 -10.59 12.98
N ILE A 51 -2.01 -10.08 11.77
CA ILE A 51 -3.01 -9.95 10.70
C ILE A 51 -3.53 -11.31 10.24
N LEU A 52 -2.65 -12.29 10.05
CA LEU A 52 -3.07 -13.64 9.63
C LEU A 52 -3.97 -14.30 10.68
N GLU A 53 -3.61 -14.16 11.96
CA GLU A 53 -4.42 -14.65 13.08
C GLU A 53 -5.80 -13.96 13.10
N GLU A 54 -5.87 -12.64 12.95
CA GLU A 54 -7.12 -11.88 12.90
C GLU A 54 -7.98 -12.22 11.67
N MET A 55 -7.35 -12.54 10.54
CA MET A 55 -8.03 -13.02 9.33
C MET A 55 -8.52 -14.47 9.42
N GLY A 56 -8.32 -15.12 10.57
CA GLY A 56 -8.82 -16.47 10.84
C GLY A 56 -7.94 -17.57 10.25
N ILE A 57 -6.68 -17.27 9.93
CA ILE A 57 -5.72 -18.30 9.51
C ILE A 57 -5.33 -19.13 10.74
N PRO A 58 -5.47 -20.47 10.70
CA PRO A 58 -5.16 -21.32 11.84
C PRO A 58 -3.72 -21.20 12.33
N ASP A 59 -3.54 -21.18 13.66
CA ASP A 59 -2.24 -20.99 14.33
C ASP A 59 -1.14 -21.93 13.84
N HIS A 60 -1.46 -23.19 13.54
CA HIS A 60 -0.48 -24.16 13.05
C HIS A 60 0.09 -23.77 11.68
N LEU A 61 -0.71 -23.15 10.81
CA LEU A 61 -0.25 -22.61 9.52
C LEU A 61 0.58 -21.34 9.73
N THR A 62 0.11 -20.43 10.60
CA THR A 62 0.85 -19.20 10.94
C THR A 62 2.22 -19.54 11.56
N CYS A 63 2.29 -20.57 12.40
CA CYS A 63 3.54 -21.07 12.97
C CYS A 63 4.50 -21.61 11.90
N LEU A 64 3.98 -22.37 10.92
CA LEU A 64 4.78 -22.85 9.79
C LEU A 64 5.32 -21.68 8.96
N LEU A 65 4.49 -20.70 8.63
CA LEU A 65 4.91 -19.49 7.92
C LEU A 65 5.96 -18.70 8.71
N ARG A 66 5.76 -18.50 10.01
CA ARG A 66 6.72 -17.82 10.90
C ARG A 66 8.07 -18.54 10.91
N SER A 67 8.07 -19.87 10.87
CA SER A 67 9.31 -20.65 10.82
C SER A 67 10.11 -20.41 9.53
N LEU A 68 9.46 -20.17 8.39
CA LEU A 68 10.11 -19.84 7.12
C LEU A 68 10.80 -18.46 7.15
N TYR A 69 10.28 -17.54 7.96
CA TYR A 69 10.78 -16.17 8.10
C TYR A 69 11.77 -15.99 9.26
N THR A 70 11.91 -16.99 10.13
CA THR A 70 12.76 -16.88 11.32
C THR A 70 14.25 -17.01 10.96
N GLY A 71 15.10 -16.15 11.53
CA GLY A 71 16.56 -16.26 11.42
C GLY A 71 17.14 -15.95 10.05
N GLN A 72 16.36 -15.34 9.17
CA GLN A 72 16.79 -15.02 7.81
C GLN A 72 17.90 -13.96 7.80
N LYS A 73 18.87 -14.19 6.91
CA LYS A 73 19.96 -13.26 6.66
C LYS A 73 20.10 -13.03 5.15
N ALA A 74 20.47 -11.82 4.78
CA ALA A 74 20.79 -11.44 3.42
C ALA A 74 22.18 -10.80 3.35
N THR A 75 22.74 -10.77 2.15
CA THR A 75 23.91 -9.98 1.80
C THR A 75 23.67 -9.35 0.43
N VAL A 76 24.27 -8.20 0.16
CA VAL A 76 24.14 -7.48 -1.11
C VAL A 76 25.45 -7.61 -1.88
N ARG A 77 25.35 -8.11 -3.12
CA ARG A 77 26.48 -8.13 -4.05
C ARG A 77 26.50 -6.83 -4.87
N THR A 78 27.58 -6.07 -4.74
CA THR A 78 27.83 -4.82 -5.45
C THR A 78 29.03 -4.95 -6.40
N GLY A 79 29.29 -3.92 -7.21
CA GLY A 79 30.51 -3.85 -8.03
C GLY A 79 31.80 -3.77 -7.22
N HIS A 80 31.73 -3.45 -5.92
CA HIS A 80 32.87 -3.33 -5.01
C HIS A 80 33.04 -4.57 -4.11
N GLY A 81 32.25 -5.63 -4.33
CA GLY A 81 32.26 -6.84 -3.51
C GLY A 81 30.90 -7.11 -2.85
N THR A 82 30.91 -8.08 -1.95
CA THR A 82 29.72 -8.58 -1.22
C THR A 82 29.72 -8.01 0.19
N THR A 83 28.58 -7.50 0.67
CA THR A 83 28.47 -6.98 2.03
C THR A 83 28.52 -8.09 3.07
N ASP A 84 28.69 -7.73 4.35
CA ASP A 84 28.45 -8.67 5.43
C ASP A 84 26.98 -9.14 5.47
N TRP A 85 26.75 -10.27 6.12
CA TRP A 85 25.41 -10.79 6.37
C TRP A 85 24.67 -9.93 7.39
N PHE A 86 23.45 -9.51 7.05
CA PHE A 86 22.55 -8.80 7.95
C PHE A 86 21.22 -9.53 8.06
N GLN A 87 20.52 -9.35 9.18
CA GLN A 87 19.21 -9.98 9.40
C GLN A 87 18.12 -9.28 8.59
N ILE A 88 17.22 -10.07 8.01
CA ILE A 88 16.03 -9.55 7.34
C ILE A 88 14.94 -9.34 8.40
N GLY A 89 14.56 -8.09 8.63
CA GLY A 89 13.51 -7.75 9.61
C GLY A 89 12.17 -7.33 9.00
N LYS A 90 12.13 -7.07 7.69
CA LYS A 90 10.94 -6.61 6.96
C LYS A 90 10.93 -7.17 5.55
N GLY A 91 9.76 -7.17 4.95
CA GLY A 91 9.52 -7.55 3.58
C GLY A 91 9.10 -9.01 3.42
N VAL A 92 8.43 -9.30 2.30
CA VAL A 92 8.11 -10.67 1.90
C VAL A 92 9.28 -11.28 1.11
N HIS A 93 9.36 -12.61 1.01
CA HIS A 93 10.47 -13.26 0.30
C HIS A 93 10.34 -13.06 -1.20
N GLN A 94 11.31 -12.39 -1.83
CA GLN A 94 11.33 -12.28 -3.28
C GLN A 94 11.51 -13.66 -3.92
N GLY A 95 10.68 -13.96 -4.92
CA GLY A 95 10.67 -15.26 -5.61
C GLY A 95 9.96 -16.40 -4.89
N CYS A 96 9.44 -16.18 -3.67
CA CYS A 96 8.60 -17.17 -2.98
C CYS A 96 7.17 -17.13 -3.52
N ILE A 97 6.60 -18.31 -3.76
CA ILE A 97 5.24 -18.46 -4.29
C ILE A 97 4.15 -17.96 -3.33
N LEU A 98 4.43 -17.93 -2.02
CA LEU A 98 3.49 -17.48 -1.00
C LEU A 98 3.53 -15.97 -0.77
N SER A 99 4.61 -15.29 -1.15
CA SER A 99 4.79 -13.86 -0.91
C SER A 99 3.66 -12.98 -1.47
N PRO A 100 3.15 -13.19 -2.70
CA PRO A 100 2.00 -12.45 -3.19
C PRO A 100 0.74 -12.65 -2.34
N CYS A 101 0.52 -13.86 -1.83
CA CYS A 101 -0.64 -14.18 -1.00
C CYS A 101 -0.55 -13.51 0.38
N LEU A 102 0.62 -13.57 1.02
CA LEU A 102 0.88 -12.90 2.30
C LEU A 102 0.72 -11.38 2.18
N PHE A 103 1.22 -10.79 1.09
CA PHE A 103 1.05 -9.37 0.83
C PHE A 103 -0.42 -9.00 0.60
N ASN A 104 -1.18 -9.83 -0.13
CA ASN A 104 -2.60 -9.59 -0.34
C ASN A 104 -3.39 -9.61 0.98
N PHE A 105 -3.09 -10.53 1.91
CA PHE A 105 -3.71 -10.49 3.24
C PHE A 105 -3.42 -9.18 3.98
N TYR A 106 -2.16 -8.74 3.92
CA TYR A 106 -1.74 -7.48 4.53
C TYR A 106 -2.48 -6.26 3.95
N ALA A 107 -2.55 -6.16 2.62
CA ALA A 107 -3.23 -5.07 1.93
C ALA A 107 -4.76 -5.13 2.16
N GLU A 108 -5.35 -6.33 2.16
CA GLU A 108 -6.76 -6.54 2.43
C GLU A 108 -7.15 -6.13 3.85
N TYR A 109 -6.30 -6.43 4.84
CA TYR A 109 -6.49 -5.98 6.22
C TYR A 109 -6.58 -4.46 6.31
N ILE A 110 -5.66 -3.74 5.65
CA ILE A 110 -5.67 -2.27 5.58
C ILE A 110 -6.98 -1.77 4.95
N MET A 111 -7.43 -2.37 3.84
CA MET A 111 -8.63 -1.91 3.14
C MET A 111 -9.92 -2.12 3.94
N ARG A 112 -10.03 -3.25 4.65
CA ARG A 112 -11.18 -3.54 5.54
C ARG A 112 -11.22 -2.56 6.70
N ASN A 113 -10.09 -2.34 7.35
CA ASN A 113 -10.02 -1.43 8.49
C ASN A 113 -10.18 0.04 8.09
N ALA A 114 -9.86 0.40 6.84
CA ALA A 114 -10.14 1.74 6.32
C ALA A 114 -11.65 1.99 6.15
N GLY A 115 -12.49 0.96 6.26
CA GLY A 115 -13.93 1.03 6.10
C GLY A 115 -14.32 1.46 4.68
N LEU A 116 -13.67 0.85 3.69
CA LEU A 116 -13.92 1.10 2.27
C LEU A 116 -15.19 0.42 1.78
N GLU A 117 -15.63 -0.69 2.37
CA GLU A 117 -16.85 -1.36 1.91
C GLU A 117 -18.12 -0.61 2.35
N GLU A 118 -18.10 0.00 3.53
CA GLU A 118 -19.23 0.71 4.13
C GLU A 118 -19.39 2.15 3.63
N THR A 119 -18.38 2.68 2.93
CA THR A 119 -18.38 4.08 2.51
C THR A 119 -19.24 4.32 1.27
N GLN A 120 -19.92 5.47 1.25
CA GLN A 120 -20.62 6.00 0.08
C GLN A 120 -19.69 6.77 -0.88
N ALA A 121 -18.40 6.87 -0.53
CA ALA A 121 -17.38 7.38 -1.43
C ALA A 121 -16.98 6.29 -2.44
N GLY A 122 -16.93 6.65 -3.72
CA GLY A 122 -16.71 5.73 -4.82
C GLY A 122 -17.38 6.21 -6.10
N ILE A 123 -17.42 5.34 -7.10
CA ILE A 123 -18.09 5.51 -8.38
C ILE A 123 -19.13 4.40 -8.50
N LYS A 124 -20.40 4.78 -8.75
CA LYS A 124 -21.45 3.80 -9.00
C LYS A 124 -21.35 3.23 -10.43
N ILE A 125 -21.16 1.93 -10.55
CA ILE A 125 -21.14 1.19 -11.82
C ILE A 125 -22.10 0.01 -11.70
N ALA A 126 -23.09 -0.04 -12.60
CA ALA A 126 -24.11 -1.11 -12.61
C ALA A 126 -24.76 -1.38 -11.23
N GLY A 127 -25.06 -0.31 -10.48
CA GLY A 127 -25.67 -0.40 -9.15
C GLY A 127 -24.70 -0.74 -7.99
N ARG A 128 -23.42 -1.01 -8.27
CA ARG A 128 -22.39 -1.27 -7.26
C ARG A 128 -21.52 -0.04 -7.04
N ASN A 129 -21.11 0.22 -5.80
CA ASN A 129 -20.15 1.27 -5.49
C ASN A 129 -18.73 0.71 -5.61
N ILE A 130 -17.90 1.30 -6.47
CA ILE A 130 -16.50 0.90 -6.68
C ILE A 130 -15.62 2.07 -6.26
N ASN A 131 -14.75 1.86 -5.28
CA ASN A 131 -13.87 2.91 -4.75
C ASN A 131 -12.37 2.56 -4.78
N ASN A 132 -12.03 1.31 -5.10
CA ASN A 132 -10.65 0.88 -5.29
C ASN A 132 -10.56 -0.19 -6.39
N LEU A 133 -9.43 -0.19 -7.09
CA LEU A 133 -8.96 -1.28 -7.94
C LEU A 133 -7.54 -1.62 -7.49
N ARG A 134 -7.24 -2.91 -7.36
CA ARG A 134 -5.98 -3.39 -6.77
C ARG A 134 -5.37 -4.46 -7.66
N TYR A 135 -4.09 -4.30 -7.98
CA TYR A 135 -3.30 -5.31 -8.66
C TYR A 135 -1.89 -5.33 -8.07
N ALA A 136 -1.55 -6.43 -7.40
CA ALA A 136 -0.32 -6.54 -6.62
C ALA A 136 -0.15 -5.33 -5.69
N ASP A 137 0.95 -4.59 -5.81
CA ASP A 137 1.27 -3.38 -5.06
C ASP A 137 0.54 -2.11 -5.54
N ASP A 138 -0.04 -2.11 -6.74
CA ASP A 138 -0.75 -0.96 -7.28
C ASP A 138 -2.20 -0.93 -6.79
N THR A 139 -2.56 0.16 -6.13
CA THR A 139 -3.92 0.46 -5.70
C THR A 139 -4.37 1.78 -6.31
N THR A 140 -5.43 1.73 -7.11
CA THR A 140 -6.10 2.93 -7.62
C THR A 140 -7.38 3.20 -6.83
N LEU A 141 -7.40 4.31 -6.10
CA LEU A 141 -8.59 4.83 -5.41
C LEU A 141 -9.40 5.74 -6.33
N MET A 142 -10.72 5.69 -6.23
CA MET A 142 -11.61 6.41 -7.13
C MET A 142 -12.83 6.98 -6.40
N ALA A 143 -13.26 8.17 -6.79
CA ALA A 143 -14.51 8.75 -6.29
C ALA A 143 -15.14 9.77 -7.28
N GLU A 144 -16.43 10.05 -7.08
CA GLU A 144 -17.17 11.08 -7.82
C GLU A 144 -16.70 12.52 -7.57
N SER A 145 -15.93 12.78 -6.51
CA SER A 145 -15.42 14.13 -6.20
C SER A 145 -14.06 14.06 -5.51
N GLU A 146 -13.26 15.10 -5.68
CA GLU A 146 -11.95 15.23 -5.03
C GLU A 146 -12.06 15.17 -3.50
N LYS A 147 -13.11 15.77 -2.91
CA LYS A 147 -13.34 15.73 -1.46
C LYS A 147 -13.55 14.29 -0.96
N LYS A 148 -14.37 13.50 -1.67
CA LYS A 148 -14.58 12.08 -1.37
C LYS A 148 -13.28 11.29 -1.55
N LEU A 149 -12.53 11.53 -2.63
CA LEU A 149 -11.27 10.85 -2.90
C LEU A 149 -10.22 11.12 -1.81
N LYS A 150 -10.07 12.39 -1.39
CA LYS A 150 -9.20 12.77 -0.27
C LYS A 150 -9.58 12.04 1.02
N SER A 151 -10.88 11.95 1.31
CA SER A 151 -11.35 11.19 2.47
C SER A 151 -11.01 9.71 2.41
N LEU A 152 -11.08 9.08 1.22
CA LEU A 152 -10.67 7.68 1.04
C LEU A 152 -9.18 7.51 1.26
N LEU A 153 -8.38 8.38 0.65
CA LEU A 153 -6.92 8.34 0.77
C LEU A 153 -6.46 8.47 2.22
N MET A 154 -6.98 9.44 2.98
CA MET A 154 -6.62 9.64 4.38
C MET A 154 -6.98 8.42 5.25
N LYS A 155 -8.11 7.76 4.98
CA LYS A 155 -8.49 6.52 5.68
C LYS A 155 -7.48 5.41 5.45
N VAL A 156 -7.10 5.18 4.18
CA VAL A 156 -6.13 4.14 3.82
C VAL A 156 -4.76 4.46 4.39
N GLU A 157 -4.33 5.72 4.34
CA GLU A 157 -3.06 6.18 4.89
C GLU A 157 -2.95 5.90 6.39
N VAL A 158 -3.95 6.33 7.17
CA VAL A 158 -4.00 6.11 8.62
C VAL A 158 -3.91 4.62 8.97
N GLU A 159 -4.68 3.77 8.29
CA GLU A 159 -4.65 2.32 8.58
C GLU A 159 -3.34 1.66 8.10
N SER A 160 -2.78 2.10 6.98
CA SER A 160 -1.49 1.59 6.49
C SER A 160 -0.33 1.94 7.43
N GLU A 161 -0.33 3.14 8.01
CA GLU A 161 0.71 3.58 8.94
C GLU A 161 0.70 2.80 10.25
N LYS A 162 -0.48 2.41 10.75
CA LYS A 162 -0.61 1.56 11.96
C LYS A 162 0.09 0.22 11.83
N VAL A 163 0.13 -0.32 10.61
CA VAL A 163 0.84 -1.56 10.29
C VAL A 163 2.19 -1.27 9.64
N GLY A 164 2.73 -0.06 9.75
CA GLY A 164 4.09 0.27 9.30
C GLY A 164 4.30 0.24 7.79
N LEU A 165 3.23 0.32 6.99
CA LEU A 165 3.29 0.32 5.55
C LEU A 165 3.02 1.73 5.03
N LYS A 166 4.02 2.34 4.40
CA LYS A 166 3.92 3.71 3.89
C LYS A 166 3.36 3.72 2.46
N LEU A 167 2.35 4.54 2.23
CA LEU A 167 1.83 4.81 0.89
C LEU A 167 2.78 5.73 0.11
N ASN A 168 3.01 5.41 -1.16
CA ASN A 168 3.56 6.38 -2.10
C ASN A 168 2.48 6.78 -3.11
N ILE A 169 2.04 8.03 -3.02
CA ILE A 169 1.00 8.60 -3.87
C ILE A 169 1.65 9.05 -5.16
N GLN A 170 1.34 8.36 -6.26
CA GLN A 170 1.70 8.84 -7.58
C GLN A 170 0.61 9.79 -8.08
N LYS A 171 1.01 11.03 -8.39
CA LYS A 171 0.10 11.96 -9.06
C LYS A 171 -0.13 11.47 -10.48
N THR A 172 -1.38 11.18 -10.83
CA THR A 172 -1.85 10.97 -12.21
C THR A 172 -2.43 12.27 -12.74
#